data_AF-R7S8P9-F1
#
_entry.id   AF-R7S8P9-F1
#
_cell.length_a   1.000
_cell.length_b   1.000
_cell.length_c   1.000
_cell.angle_alpha   90.00
_cell.angle_beta   90.00
_cell.angle_gamma   90.00
#
_symmetry.space_group_name_H-M   'P 1'
#
loop_
_entity.id
_entity.type
_entity.pdbx_description
1 polymer ?
#
loop_
_entity_poly.entity_id
_entity_poly.type
_entity_poly.pdbx_seq_one_letter_code
_entity_poly.pdbx_strand_id
1 'polypeptide(L)'
;MTFRPKPAFRKLGDTASGGYARREMQLRSEVRQGLKDKLVARVGHVDPEVSMRWTVSGLCEDIYLRHRLKLVGWPEGIVFGDLSKVTGLARIWILVRALRSGELTFEPITQE
;
A
#
# COMPACT_ATOMS: atom_id res chain seq x y z
N MET A 1 47.97 30.11 -18.43
CA MET A 1 46.63 30.40 -17.87
C MET A 1 45.81 29.11 -17.88
N THR A 2 45.64 28.47 -16.72
CA THR A 2 44.89 27.21 -16.58
C THR A 2 43.45 27.51 -16.16
N PHE A 3 42.49 27.26 -17.05
CA PHE A 3 41.05 27.32 -16.74
C PHE A 3 40.68 26.12 -15.88
N ARG A 4 40.30 26.35 -14.62
CA ARG A 4 39.62 25.34 -13.78
C ARG A 4 38.12 25.42 -14.04
N PRO A 5 37.41 24.33 -14.34
CA PRO A 5 35.95 24.37 -14.44
C PRO A 5 35.37 24.58 -13.04
N LYS A 6 34.44 25.54 -12.90
CA LYS A 6 33.64 25.73 -11.68
C LYS A 6 32.77 24.48 -11.45
N PRO A 7 32.63 24.01 -10.19
CA PRO A 7 31.68 22.94 -9.90
C PRO A 7 30.26 23.44 -10.20
N ALA A 8 29.53 22.68 -11.01
CA ALA A 8 28.12 22.92 -11.26
C ALA A 8 27.35 22.77 -9.96
N PHE A 9 26.93 23.89 -9.37
CA PHE A 9 25.97 23.90 -8.28
C PHE A 9 24.66 23.29 -8.80
N ARG A 10 24.41 22.02 -8.46
CA ARG A 10 23.09 21.42 -8.62
C ARG A 10 22.12 22.26 -7.80
N LYS A 11 21.06 22.78 -8.43
CA LYS A 11 19.94 23.42 -7.72
C LYS A 11 19.42 22.44 -6.67
N LEU A 12 19.58 22.77 -5.38
CA LEU A 12 18.92 22.08 -4.29
C LEU A 12 17.41 22.21 -4.48
N GLY A 13 16.75 21.14 -4.91
CA GLY A 13 15.28 21.10 -4.96
C GLY A 13 14.65 20.08 -5.90
N ASP A 14 15.21 19.86 -7.10
CA ASP A 14 14.39 19.31 -8.20
C ASP A 14 14.50 17.79 -8.44
N THR A 15 15.52 17.10 -7.92
CA THR A 15 15.81 15.72 -8.40
C THR A 15 15.63 14.63 -7.34
N ALA A 16 15.83 14.94 -6.05
CA ALA A 16 15.65 13.97 -4.97
C ALA A 16 14.16 13.75 -4.65
N SER A 17 13.38 14.83 -4.50
CA SER A 17 11.94 14.79 -4.17
C SER A 17 11.13 14.01 -5.20
N GLY A 18 11.40 14.21 -6.50
CA GLY A 18 10.74 13.48 -7.58
C GLY A 18 11.07 11.97 -7.58
N GLY A 19 12.31 11.60 -7.24
CA GLY A 19 12.70 10.19 -7.08
C GLY A 19 11.96 9.51 -5.93
N TYR A 20 11.89 10.19 -4.78
CA TYR A 20 11.14 9.71 -3.61
C TYR A 20 9.65 9.58 -3.91
N ALA A 21 9.03 10.59 -4.51
CA ALA A 21 7.61 10.57 -4.85
C ALA A 21 7.26 9.40 -5.80
N ARG A 22 8.08 9.16 -6.84
CA ARG A 22 7.90 8.01 -7.74
C ARG A 22 8.05 6.68 -6.99
N ARG A 23 9.01 6.59 -6.07
CA ARG A 23 9.21 5.36 -5.29
C ARG A 23 8.06 5.09 -4.34
N GLU A 24 7.57 6.12 -3.65
CA GLU A 24 6.37 6.01 -2.81
C GLU A 24 5.15 5.59 -3.64
N MET A 25 4.96 6.17 -4.82
CA MET A 25 3.88 5.80 -5.73
C MET A 25 3.97 4.33 -6.14
N GLN A 26 5.17 3.86 -6.52
CA GLN A 26 5.40 2.47 -6.89
C GLN A 26 5.06 1.52 -5.74
N LEU A 27 5.53 1.81 -4.53
CA LEU A 27 5.30 0.95 -3.36
C LEU A 27 3.84 0.96 -2.92
N ARG A 28 3.14 2.10 -2.99
CA ARG A 28 1.69 2.15 -2.75
C ARG A 28 0.94 1.29 -3.76
N SER A 29 1.29 1.36 -5.05
CA SER A 29 0.68 0.52 -6.09
C SER A 29 0.90 -0.97 -5.83
N GLU A 30 2.10 -1.35 -5.36
CA GLU A 30 2.38 -2.72 -4.96
C GLU A 30 1.45 -3.20 -3.83
N VAL A 31 1.25 -2.39 -2.79
CA VAL A 31 0.31 -2.72 -1.69
C VAL A 31 -1.12 -2.81 -2.20
N ARG A 32 -1.56 -1.90 -3.08
CA ARG A 32 -2.91 -1.95 -3.66
C ARG A 32 -3.13 -3.25 -4.42
N GLN A 33 -2.21 -3.59 -5.31
CA GLN A 33 -2.33 -4.75 -6.17
C GLN A 33 -2.25 -6.04 -5.35
N GLY A 34 -1.27 -6.16 -4.45
CA GLY A 34 -1.11 -7.39 -3.67
C GLY A 34 -2.29 -7.67 -2.74
N LEU A 35 -2.90 -6.64 -2.12
CA LEU A 35 -4.13 -6.84 -1.33
C LEU A 35 -5.32 -7.18 -2.22
N LYS A 36 -5.46 -6.53 -3.38
CA LYS A 36 -6.51 -6.88 -4.35
C LYS A 36 -6.38 -8.34 -4.78
N ASP A 37 -5.18 -8.78 -5.14
CA ASP A 37 -4.93 -10.15 -5.59
C ASP A 37 -5.21 -11.16 -4.48
N LYS A 38 -4.80 -10.89 -3.24
CA LYS A 38 -5.12 -11.72 -2.07
C LYS A 38 -6.64 -11.82 -1.84
N LEU A 39 -7.38 -10.72 -2.01
CA LEU A 39 -8.83 -10.71 -1.88
C LEU A 39 -9.49 -11.54 -2.99
N VAL A 40 -9.14 -11.26 -4.25
CA VAL A 40 -9.67 -11.98 -5.43
C VAL A 40 -9.37 -13.48 -5.35
N ALA A 41 -8.18 -13.87 -4.91
CA ALA A 41 -7.85 -15.28 -4.71
C ALA A 41 -8.77 -15.99 -3.72
N ARG A 42 -9.34 -15.26 -2.75
CA ARG A 42 -10.25 -15.83 -1.74
C ARG A 42 -11.70 -15.84 -2.18
N VAL A 43 -12.18 -14.79 -2.86
CA VAL A 43 -13.62 -14.62 -3.12
C VAL A 43 -13.97 -14.45 -4.58
N GLY A 44 -13.02 -14.31 -5.48
CA GLY A 44 -13.27 -14.10 -6.91
C GLY A 44 -14.04 -15.23 -7.60
N HIS A 45 -14.04 -16.45 -7.03
CA HIS A 45 -14.85 -17.56 -7.49
C HIS A 45 -16.33 -17.43 -7.13
N VAL A 46 -16.66 -16.66 -6.08
CA VAL A 46 -18.03 -16.38 -5.63
C VAL A 46 -18.50 -15.02 -6.13
N ASP A 47 -17.60 -14.03 -6.13
CA ASP A 47 -17.86 -12.65 -6.55
C ASP A 47 -16.76 -12.16 -7.49
N PRO A 48 -16.93 -12.31 -8.82
CA PRO A 48 -15.95 -11.89 -9.82
C PRO A 48 -15.71 -10.37 -9.84
N GLU A 49 -16.68 -9.58 -9.37
CA GLU A 49 -16.64 -8.11 -9.37
C GLU A 49 -16.05 -7.56 -8.05
N VAL A 50 -15.56 -8.44 -7.17
CA VAL A 50 -14.96 -8.03 -5.90
C VAL A 50 -13.79 -7.07 -6.12
N SER A 51 -13.79 -6.00 -5.34
CA SER A 51 -12.73 -4.99 -5.37
C SER A 51 -12.32 -4.59 -3.97
N MET A 52 -11.04 -4.25 -3.81
CA MET A 52 -10.52 -3.80 -2.53
C MET A 52 -11.14 -2.46 -2.13
N ARG A 53 -11.64 -2.37 -0.89
CA ARG A 53 -12.21 -1.16 -0.31
C ARG A 53 -11.20 -0.46 0.60
N TRP A 54 -10.96 0.82 0.35
CA TRP A 54 -9.99 1.64 1.09
C TRP A 54 -10.65 2.64 2.06
N THR A 55 -11.88 2.35 2.46
CA THR A 55 -12.61 3.06 3.52
C THR A 55 -12.98 2.06 4.60
N VAL A 56 -13.05 2.52 5.86
CA VAL A 56 -13.44 1.65 6.98
C VAL A 56 -14.84 1.08 6.76
N SER A 57 -15.80 1.90 6.32
CA SER A 57 -17.16 1.42 6.01
C SER A 57 -17.18 0.35 4.92
N GLY A 58 -16.45 0.57 3.81
CA GLY A 58 -16.40 -0.40 2.73
C GLY A 58 -15.68 -1.70 3.12
N LEU A 59 -14.63 -1.62 3.95
CA LEU A 59 -13.99 -2.80 4.52
C LEU A 59 -14.97 -3.58 5.41
N CYS A 60 -15.75 -2.90 6.25
CA CYS A 60 -16.74 -3.57 7.11
C CYS A 60 -17.91 -4.16 6.31
N GLU A 61 -18.51 -3.39 5.41
CA GLU A 61 -19.73 -3.82 4.71
C GLU A 61 -19.44 -4.90 3.66
N ASP A 62 -18.45 -4.66 2.80
CA ASP A 62 -18.20 -5.52 1.63
C ASP A 62 -17.28 -6.69 2.01
N ILE A 63 -16.23 -6.44 2.79
CA ILE A 63 -15.23 -7.49 3.09
C ILE A 63 -15.63 -8.27 4.34
N TYR A 64 -15.96 -7.59 5.44
CA TYR A 64 -16.29 -8.25 6.70
C TYR A 64 -17.68 -8.88 6.73
N LEU A 65 -18.73 -8.11 6.46
CA LEU A 65 -20.11 -8.60 6.56
C LEU A 65 -20.49 -9.49 5.38
N ARG A 66 -20.33 -8.99 4.15
CA ARG A 66 -20.74 -9.72 2.93
C ARG A 66 -19.85 -10.92 2.63
N HIS A 67 -18.54 -10.76 2.68
CA HIS A 67 -17.60 -11.84 2.32
C HIS A 67 -17.06 -12.64 3.51
N ARG A 68 -17.42 -12.27 4.76
CA ARG A 68 -16.99 -12.98 5.97
C ARG A 68 -15.46 -13.07 6.09
N LEU A 69 -14.76 -12.02 5.65
CA LEU A 69 -13.31 -11.88 5.71
C LEU A 69 -12.89 -10.71 6.59
N LYS A 70 -11.83 -10.88 7.37
CA LYS A 70 -11.16 -9.79 8.09
C LYS A 70 -9.79 -9.51 7.48
N LEU A 71 -9.41 -8.25 7.41
CA LEU A 71 -8.04 -7.84 7.10
C LEU A 71 -7.20 -7.97 8.37
N VAL A 72 -6.12 -8.76 8.30
CA VAL A 72 -5.21 -9.01 9.42
C VAL A 72 -3.80 -8.52 9.08
N GLY A 73 -2.98 -8.30 10.12
CA GLY A 73 -1.58 -7.87 9.96
C GLY A 73 -1.43 -6.46 9.41
N TRP A 74 -2.45 -5.60 9.54
CA TRP A 74 -2.31 -4.19 9.23
C TRP A 74 -1.34 -3.55 10.25
N PRO A 75 -0.26 -2.89 9.81
CA PRO A 75 0.76 -2.39 10.72
C PRO A 75 0.25 -1.34 11.71
N GLU A 76 0.68 -1.44 12.96
CA GLU A 76 0.44 -0.43 13.99
C GLU A 76 1.01 0.94 13.59
N GLY A 77 0.36 2.02 14.03
CA GLY A 77 0.77 3.40 13.72
C GLY A 77 0.49 3.85 12.28
N ILE A 78 -0.14 3.01 11.45
CA ILE A 78 -0.63 3.38 10.12
C ILE A 78 -2.15 3.32 10.14
N VAL A 79 -2.81 4.46 9.96
CA VAL A 79 -4.27 4.52 9.85
C VAL A 79 -4.71 3.84 8.56
N PHE A 80 -5.65 2.90 8.65
CA PHE A 80 -6.25 2.26 7.48
C PHE A 80 -7.03 3.28 6.65
N GLY A 81 -6.85 3.23 5.32
CA GLY A 81 -7.55 4.11 4.40
C GLY A 81 -6.89 4.13 3.02
N ASP A 82 -7.24 5.14 2.22
CA ASP A 82 -6.59 5.37 0.93
C ASP A 82 -5.08 5.57 1.11
N LEU A 83 -4.31 4.66 0.49
CA LEU A 83 -2.85 4.67 0.51
C LEU A 83 -2.22 5.93 -0.08
N SER A 84 -2.97 6.73 -0.88
CA SER A 84 -2.51 8.04 -1.35
C SER A 84 -2.20 9.00 -0.18
N LYS A 85 -2.90 8.82 0.96
CA LYS A 85 -2.73 9.61 2.18
C LYS A 85 -1.59 9.09 3.08
N VAL A 86 -1.05 7.91 2.80
CA VAL A 86 0.10 7.35 3.54
C VAL A 86 1.38 7.89 2.93
N THR A 87 1.96 8.91 3.56
CA THR A 87 3.22 9.56 3.15
C THR A 87 4.41 9.09 3.99
N GLY A 88 5.61 9.19 3.42
CA GLY A 88 6.84 8.78 4.05
C GLY A 88 7.24 7.36 3.64
N LEU A 89 8.37 7.27 2.93
CA LEU A 89 8.90 6.02 2.39
C LEU A 89 8.99 4.91 3.44
N ALA A 90 9.46 5.21 4.66
CA ALA A 90 9.58 4.24 5.74
C ALA A 90 8.22 3.60 6.11
N ARG A 91 7.15 4.40 6.20
CA ARG A 91 5.81 3.93 6.55
C ARG A 91 5.24 3.03 5.44
N ILE A 92 5.40 3.44 4.18
CA ILE A 92 4.95 2.64 3.03
C ILE A 92 5.76 1.33 2.96
N TRP A 93 7.05 1.36 3.30
CA TRP A 93 7.89 0.17 3.30
C TRP A 93 7.48 -0.85 4.37
N ILE A 94 6.98 -0.40 5.53
CA ILE A 94 6.39 -1.30 6.54
C ILE A 94 5.20 -2.07 5.95
N LEU A 95 4.30 -1.39 5.24
CA LEU A 95 3.17 -2.03 4.55
C LEU A 95 3.63 -3.06 3.51
N VAL A 96 4.63 -2.70 2.70
CA VAL A 96 5.20 -3.59 1.69
C VAL A 96 5.85 -4.81 2.33
N ARG A 97 6.59 -4.63 3.44
CA ARG A 97 7.20 -5.74 4.17
C ARG A 97 6.12 -6.69 4.71
N ALA A 98 5.10 -6.17 5.37
CA ALA A 98 3.99 -6.97 5.91
C ALA A 98 3.23 -7.72 4.79
N LEU A 99 3.05 -7.08 3.63
CA LEU A 99 2.42 -7.71 2.47
C LEU A 99 3.26 -8.88 1.94
N ARG A 100 4.56 -8.66 1.75
CA ARG A 100 5.49 -9.65 1.19
C ARG A 100 5.76 -10.81 2.15
N SER A 101 5.78 -10.56 3.46
CA SER A 101 5.90 -11.62 4.47
C SER A 101 4.64 -12.48 4.57
N GLY A 102 3.51 -11.99 4.06
CA GLY A 102 2.22 -12.66 4.15
C GLY A 102 1.42 -12.33 5.41
N GLU A 103 2.00 -11.57 6.34
CA GLU A 103 1.35 -11.08 7.57
C GLU A 103 0.13 -10.22 7.23
N LEU A 104 0.27 -9.32 6.25
CA LEU A 104 -0.83 -8.50 5.75
C LEU A 104 -1.65 -9.31 4.73
N THR A 105 -2.79 -9.82 5.18
CA THR A 105 -3.64 -10.73 4.40
C THR A 105 -5.10 -10.68 4.84
N PHE A 106 -5.97 -11.41 4.14
CA PHE A 106 -7.34 -11.65 4.56
C PHE A 106 -7.47 -13.02 5.22
N GLU A 107 -8.31 -13.10 6.24
CA GLU A 107 -8.65 -14.34 6.94
C GLU A 107 -10.16 -14.50 7.03
N PRO A 108 -10.71 -15.72 6.94
CA PRO A 108 -12.10 -15.97 7.28
C PRO A 108 -12.40 -15.55 8.70
N ILE A 109 -13.58 -14.99 8.94
CA ILE A 109 -14.09 -14.86 10.29
C ILE A 109 -14.62 -16.23 10.71
N THR A 110 -13.92 -16.88 11.64
CA THR A 110 -14.48 -18.03 12.36
C THR A 110 -15.64 -17.51 13.20
N GLN A 111 -16.79 -18.18 13.13
CA GLN A 111 -17.83 -17.96 14.12
C GLN A 111 -17.28 -18.49 15.45
N GLU A 112 -17.04 -17.59 16.40
CA GLU A 112 -17.08 -17.97 17.82
C GLU A 112 -18.53 -18.22 18.23
#